data_AF-A0A9X1BUM4-F1
#
_entry.id   AF-A0A9X1BUM4-F1
#
_cell.length_a   1.000
_cell.length_b   1.000
_cell.length_c   1.000
_cell.angle_alpha   90.00
_cell.angle_beta   90.00
_cell.angle_gamma   90.00
#
_symmetry.space_group_name_H-M   'P 1'
#
loop_
_entity.id
_entity.type
_entity.pdbx_description
1 polymer ?
#
loop_
_entity_poly.entity_id
_entity_poly.type
_entity_poly.pdbx_seq_one_letter_code
_entity_poly.pdbx_strand_id
1 'polypeptide(L)'
;MALATLAAWDLRRAAAYAEGDPAALRALYLPGSRTGARDLAVLRRWSRRGLRVTGMRTQVLSGLVLRRGRDRVVVRVTERLVGATAVGTAVRLRLPRDRPSRRTVTLVRRAGEWLVREAR
;
A
#
# COMPACT_ATOMS: atom_id res chain seq x y z
N MET A 1 -6.81 -0.26 -16.82
CA MET A 1 -6.26 -1.57 -16.37
C MET A 1 -5.09 -1.42 -15.39
N ALA A 2 -3.90 -0.96 -15.77
CA ALA A 2 -2.74 -0.91 -14.85
C ALA A 2 -2.98 -0.08 -13.57
N LEU A 3 -3.56 1.11 -13.70
CA LEU A 3 -3.93 1.95 -12.54
C LEU A 3 -5.05 1.33 -11.70
N ALA A 4 -5.98 0.61 -12.33
CA ALA A 4 -7.02 -0.12 -11.60
C ALA A 4 -6.43 -1.30 -10.80
N THR A 5 -5.42 -1.98 -11.33
CA THR A 5 -4.67 -3.01 -10.60
C THR A 5 -3.97 -2.43 -9.37
N LEU A 6 -3.33 -1.26 -9.50
CA LEU A 6 -2.72 -0.58 -8.36
C LEU A 6 -3.76 -0.14 -7.34
N ALA A 7 -4.89 0.43 -7.78
CA ALA A 7 -5.98 0.82 -6.90
C ALA A 7 -6.57 -0.37 -6.12
N ALA A 8 -6.80 -1.51 -6.78
CA ALA A 8 -7.25 -2.73 -6.12
C ALA A 8 -6.22 -3.29 -5.11
N TRP A 9 -4.92 -3.14 -5.41
CA TRP A 9 -3.87 -3.47 -4.47
C TRP A 9 -3.87 -2.54 -3.24
N ASP A 10 -4.03 -1.23 -3.45
CA ASP A 10 -4.10 -0.24 -2.36
C ASP A 10 -5.32 -0.47 -1.44
N LEU A 11 -6.45 -0.91 -1.99
CA LEU A 11 -7.63 -1.27 -1.18
C LEU A 11 -7.34 -2.44 -0.23
N ARG A 12 -6.68 -3.50 -0.72
CA ARG A 12 -6.27 -4.64 0.13
C ARG A 12 -5.23 -4.21 1.17
N ARG A 13 -4.32 -3.31 0.79
CA ARG A 13 -3.36 -2.71 1.73
C ARG A 13 -4.08 -1.93 2.83
N ALA A 14 -5.09 -1.12 2.48
CA ALA A 14 -5.92 -0.40 3.44
C ALA A 14 -6.67 -1.33 4.39
N ALA A 15 -7.20 -2.45 3.91
CA ALA A 15 -7.86 -3.46 4.75
C ALA A 15 -6.87 -4.06 5.77
N ALA A 16 -5.68 -4.49 5.34
CA ALA A 16 -4.67 -5.03 6.24
C ALA A 16 -4.24 -4.04 7.33
N TYR A 17 -4.15 -2.74 7.01
CA TYR A 17 -3.90 -1.69 8.00
C TYR A 17 -5.07 -1.48 8.98
N ALA A 18 -6.31 -1.57 8.50
CA ALA A 18 -7.50 -1.40 9.30
C ALA A 18 -7.73 -2.56 10.28
N GLU A 19 -7.35 -3.78 9.87
CA GLU A 19 -7.37 -5.00 10.69
C GLU A 19 -6.13 -5.13 11.56
N GLY A 20 -5.04 -4.42 11.22
CA GLY A 20 -3.77 -4.56 11.91
C GLY A 20 -3.06 -5.89 11.61
N ASP A 21 -3.34 -6.50 10.45
CA ASP A 21 -2.92 -7.84 10.06
C ASP A 21 -1.58 -7.83 9.28
N PRO A 22 -0.46 -8.28 9.89
CA PRO A 22 0.82 -8.33 9.22
C PRO A 22 0.92 -9.46 8.18
N ALA A 23 0.15 -10.55 8.32
CA ALA A 23 0.16 -11.65 7.39
C ALA A 23 -0.54 -11.26 6.08
N ALA A 24 -1.74 -10.66 6.18
CA ALA A 24 -2.44 -10.10 5.04
C ALA A 24 -1.59 -9.03 4.33
N LEU A 25 -0.97 -8.12 5.09
CA LEU A 25 -0.10 -7.10 4.48
C LEU A 25 1.10 -7.73 3.76
N ARG A 26 1.75 -8.75 4.34
CA ARG A 26 2.90 -9.42 3.72
C ARG A 26 2.54 -10.11 2.41
N ALA A 27 1.35 -10.71 2.34
CA ALA A 27 0.87 -11.41 1.15
C ALA A 27 0.73 -10.49 -0.08
N LEU A 28 0.63 -9.16 0.12
CA LEU A 28 0.55 -8.18 -0.95
C LEU A 28 1.88 -7.92 -1.67
N TYR A 29 2.98 -8.43 -1.15
CA TYR A 29 4.33 -8.20 -1.66
C TYR A 29 4.97 -9.50 -2.15
N LEU A 30 5.84 -9.39 -3.15
CA LEU A 30 6.71 -10.52 -3.49
C LEU A 30 7.71 -10.80 -2.36
N PRO A 31 8.09 -12.07 -2.16
CA PRO A 31 9.21 -12.42 -1.29
C PRO A 31 10.47 -11.59 -1.64
N GLY A 32 11.12 -11.04 -0.62
CA GLY A 32 12.30 -10.18 -0.77
C GLY A 32 12.01 -8.71 -1.10
N SER A 33 10.74 -8.28 -1.17
CA SER A 33 10.39 -6.87 -1.39
C SER A 33 10.87 -5.98 -0.23
N ARG A 34 11.74 -5.00 -0.52
CA ARG A 34 12.17 -4.00 0.47
C ARG A 34 11.06 -3.02 0.80
N THR A 35 10.24 -2.66 -0.18
CA THR A 35 9.01 -1.87 0.04
C THR A 35 8.09 -2.61 1.02
N GLY A 36 7.86 -3.91 0.81
CA GLY A 36 7.04 -4.72 1.71
C GLY A 36 7.59 -4.82 3.12
N ALA A 37 8.90 -5.04 3.26
CA ALA A 37 9.55 -5.08 4.58
C ALA A 37 9.38 -3.76 5.35
N ARG A 38 9.52 -2.62 4.67
CA ARG A 38 9.32 -1.29 5.27
C ARG A 38 7.87 -1.06 5.68
N ASP A 39 6.92 -1.43 4.82
CA ASP A 39 5.49 -1.24 5.11
C ASP A 39 5.02 -2.12 6.29
N LEU A 40 5.51 -3.35 6.36
CA LEU A 40 5.30 -4.23 7.51
C LEU A 40 5.87 -3.65 8.81
N ALA A 41 7.05 -3.02 8.75
CA ALA A 41 7.65 -2.38 9.92
C ALA A 41 6.79 -1.20 10.42
N VAL A 42 6.18 -0.43 9.50
CA VAL A 42 5.24 0.65 9.83
C VAL A 42 3.99 0.09 10.49
N LEU A 43 3.34 -0.92 9.90
CA LEU A 43 2.18 -1.58 10.49
C LEU A 43 2.49 -2.09 11.91
N ARG A 44 3.57 -2.85 12.08
CA ARG A 44 3.98 -3.39 13.39
C ARG A 44 4.28 -2.30 14.42
N ARG A 45 4.72 -1.11 14.00
CA ARG A 45 4.92 0.03 14.92
C ARG A 45 3.58 0.55 15.48
N TRP A 46 2.52 0.54 14.68
CA TRP A 46 1.18 0.84 15.16
C TRP A 46 0.65 -0.26 16.07
N SER A 47 0.73 -1.53 15.64
CA SER A 47 0.22 -2.66 16.41
C SER A 47 0.89 -2.78 17.79
N ARG A 48 2.20 -2.56 17.88
CA ARG A 48 2.95 -2.55 19.17
C ARG A 48 2.47 -1.48 20.15
N ARG A 49 1.78 -0.45 19.67
CA ARG A 49 1.18 0.62 20.51
C ARG A 49 -0.29 0.36 20.81
N GLY A 50 -0.82 -0.82 20.46
CA GLY A 50 -2.25 -1.12 20.56
C GLY A 50 -3.09 -0.32 19.57
N LEU A 51 -2.50 0.13 18.46
CA LEU A 51 -3.16 0.96 17.45
C LEU A 51 -3.28 0.23 16.12
N ARG A 52 -4.39 0.48 15.42
CA ARG A 52 -4.59 0.13 14.00
C ARG A 52 -4.89 1.39 13.19
N VAL A 53 -4.70 1.36 11.88
CA VAL A 53 -4.90 2.53 11.02
C VAL A 53 -6.08 2.30 10.09
N THR A 54 -7.14 3.08 10.29
CA THR A 54 -8.39 2.96 9.53
C THR A 54 -8.57 4.12 8.57
N GLY A 55 -9.47 3.97 7.59
CA GLY A 55 -9.79 5.01 6.62
C GLY A 55 -8.59 5.43 5.76
N MET A 56 -7.61 4.52 5.57
CA MET A 56 -6.45 4.78 4.73
C MET A 56 -6.91 4.98 3.28
N ARG A 57 -6.59 6.12 2.68
CA ARG A 57 -6.95 6.44 1.29
C ARG A 57 -5.80 7.11 0.55
N THR A 58 -5.30 6.43 -0.46
CA THR A 58 -4.33 6.97 -1.42
C THR A 58 -5.08 7.65 -2.56
N GLN A 59 -4.63 8.84 -2.96
CA GLN A 59 -5.07 9.54 -4.16
C GLN A 59 -3.93 9.52 -5.17
N VAL A 60 -4.16 8.87 -6.31
CA VAL A 60 -3.28 8.98 -7.49
C VAL A 60 -3.62 10.28 -8.22
N LEU A 61 -2.65 11.16 -8.35
CA LEU A 61 -2.77 12.45 -9.05
C LEU A 61 -2.37 12.33 -10.52
N SER A 62 -1.39 11.48 -10.82
CA SER A 62 -1.02 11.14 -12.18
C SER A 62 -0.46 9.73 -12.24
N GLY A 63 -0.62 9.09 -13.40
CA GLY A 63 -0.17 7.72 -13.63
C GLY A 63 0.29 7.53 -15.07
N LEU A 64 1.50 7.03 -15.24
CA LEU A 64 2.10 6.70 -16.53
C LEU A 64 2.50 5.22 -16.52
N VAL A 65 1.95 4.45 -17.45
CA VAL A 65 2.33 3.04 -17.63
C VAL A 65 3.64 3.00 -18.41
N LEU A 66 4.71 2.58 -17.75
CA LEU A 66 6.04 2.46 -18.37
C LEU A 66 6.22 1.12 -19.09
N ARG A 67 5.61 0.06 -18.57
CA ARG A 67 5.64 -1.27 -19.18
C ARG A 67 4.39 -2.05 -18.83
N ARG A 68 3.84 -2.77 -19.81
CA ARG A 68 2.72 -3.69 -19.61
C ARG A 68 3.00 -5.02 -20.31
N GLY A 69 2.87 -6.10 -19.56
CA GLY A 69 2.83 -7.46 -20.06
C GLY A 69 1.78 -8.28 -19.31
N ARG A 70 1.66 -9.56 -19.64
CA ARG A 70 0.68 -10.47 -19.04
C ARG A 70 0.83 -10.59 -17.52
N ASP A 71 2.07 -10.79 -17.06
CA ASP A 71 2.37 -11.09 -15.65
C ASP A 71 3.24 -10.01 -14.97
N ARG A 72 3.46 -8.88 -15.65
CA ARG A 72 4.26 -7.78 -15.12
C ARG A 72 3.77 -6.43 -15.62
N VAL A 73 3.62 -5.49 -14.68
CA VAL A 73 3.28 -4.10 -14.98
C VAL A 73 4.23 -3.18 -14.23
N VAL A 74 4.67 -2.11 -14.89
CA VAL A 74 5.45 -1.04 -14.28
C VAL A 74 4.71 0.27 -14.51
N VAL A 75 4.37 0.95 -13.42
CA VAL A 75 3.65 2.23 -13.46
C VAL A 75 4.44 3.26 -12.67
N ARG A 76 4.63 4.45 -13.24
CA ARG A 76 5.07 5.63 -12.51
C ARG A 76 3.85 6.40 -12.08
N VAL A 77 3.73 6.65 -10.78
CA VAL A 77 2.61 7.39 -10.20
C VAL A 77 3.12 8.58 -9.41
N THR A 78 2.32 9.64 -9.41
CA THR A 78 2.39 10.68 -8.37
C THR A 78 1.16 10.52 -7.50
N GLU A 79 1.35 10.26 -6.21
CA GLU A 79 0.28 9.94 -5.28
C GLU A 79 0.49 10.56 -3.90
N ARG A 80 -0.59 10.61 -3.11
CA ARG A 80 -0.60 11.08 -1.73
C ARG A 80 -1.63 10.33 -0.88
N LEU A 81 -1.31 10.06 0.37
CA LEU A 81 -2.25 9.67 1.42
C LEU A 81 -3.11 10.88 1.85
N VAL A 82 -4.40 10.84 1.49
CA VAL A 82 -5.37 11.92 1.77
C VAL A 82 -6.23 11.68 3.00
N GLY A 83 -6.15 10.48 3.58
CA GLY A 83 -6.87 10.11 4.79
C GLY A 83 -6.25 8.89 5.44
N ALA A 84 -6.18 8.92 6.76
CA ALA A 84 -5.90 7.81 7.65
C ALA A 84 -6.19 8.24 9.10
N THR A 85 -6.65 7.33 9.94
CA THR A 85 -6.91 7.58 11.36
C THR A 85 -6.33 6.43 12.18
N ALA A 86 -5.43 6.74 13.11
CA ALA A 86 -4.96 5.78 14.10
C ALA A 86 -6.04 5.60 15.18
N VAL A 87 -6.44 4.36 15.45
CA VAL A 87 -7.47 4.01 16.43
C VAL A 87 -6.99 2.95 17.41
N GLY A 88 -7.34 3.10 18.69
CA GLY A 88 -7.13 2.15 19.79
C GLY A 88 -8.16 2.37 20.89
N THR A 89 -8.05 1.67 22.03
CA THR A 89 -9.08 1.64 23.10
C THR A 89 -9.59 3.01 23.54
N ALA A 90 -8.70 4.01 23.66
CA ALA A 90 -9.06 5.39 24.01
C ALA A 90 -8.46 6.43 23.05
N VAL A 91 -7.93 5.98 21.91
CA VAL A 91 -7.21 6.84 20.96
C VAL A 91 -7.94 6.88 19.64
N ARG A 92 -8.22 8.07 19.14
CA ARG A 92 -8.66 8.32 17.76
C ARG A 92 -7.95 9.56 17.22
N LEU A 93 -6.87 9.34 16.48
CA LEU A 93 -6.02 10.41 15.98
C LEU A 93 -6.03 10.43 14.45
N ARG A 94 -6.55 11.52 13.86
CA ARG A 94 -6.47 11.74 12.42
C ARG A 94 -5.02 12.02 12.04
N LEU A 95 -4.48 11.23 11.11
CA LEU A 95 -3.12 11.41 10.64
C LEU A 95 -3.05 12.56 9.63
N PRO A 96 -1.94 13.31 9.59
CA PRO A 96 -1.76 14.36 8.60
C PRO A 96 -1.81 13.78 7.18
N ARG A 97 -2.27 14.60 6.24
CA ARG A 97 -2.13 14.29 4.81
C ARG A 97 -0.64 14.40 4.46
N ASP A 98 -0.16 13.50 3.62
CA ASP A 98 1.20 13.61 3.11
C ASP A 98 1.27 14.57 1.91
N ARG A 99 2.50 14.95 1.55
CA ARG A 99 2.77 15.67 0.31
C ARG A 99 2.77 14.68 -0.86
N PRO A 100 2.35 15.10 -2.07
CA PRO A 100 2.51 14.29 -3.27
C PRO A 100 3.92 13.75 -3.42
N SER A 101 4.02 12.44 -3.64
CA SER A 101 5.28 11.74 -3.88
C SER A 101 5.22 11.03 -5.22
N ARG A 102 6.33 11.03 -5.96
CA ARG A 102 6.44 10.29 -7.22
C ARG A 102 7.20 8.99 -6.95
N ARG A 103 6.67 7.88 -7.46
CA ARG A 103 7.31 6.56 -7.36
C ARG A 103 7.03 5.70 -8.58
N THR A 104 7.92 4.78 -8.88
CA THR A 104 7.76 3.73 -9.88
C THR A 104 7.43 2.42 -9.17
N VAL A 105 6.22 1.92 -9.38
CA VAL A 105 5.72 0.68 -8.81
C VAL A 105 5.87 -0.43 -9.84
N THR A 106 6.55 -1.52 -9.45
CA THR A 106 6.54 -2.76 -10.23
C THR A 106 5.60 -3.76 -9.58
N LEU A 107 4.57 -4.17 -10.33
CA LEU A 107 3.67 -5.26 -9.95
C LEU A 107 3.96 -6.51 -10.78
N VAL A 108 3.83 -7.67 -10.16
CA VAL A 108 4.00 -8.99 -10.78
C VAL A 108 2.81 -9.86 -10.45
N ARG A 109 2.31 -10.62 -11.42
CA ARG A 109 1.22 -11.56 -11.23
C ARG A 109 1.76 -12.91 -10.78
N ARG A 110 1.25 -13.45 -9.67
CA ARG A 110 1.57 -14.79 -9.16
C ARG A 110 0.29 -15.46 -8.70
N ALA A 111 0.07 -16.72 -9.12
CA ALA A 111 -1.12 -17.50 -8.78
C ALA A 111 -2.45 -16.73 -8.96
N GLY A 112 -2.54 -15.91 -10.01
CA GLY A 112 -3.73 -15.12 -10.31
C GLY A 112 -3.76 -13.71 -9.71
N GLU A 113 -2.92 -13.41 -8.73
CA GLU A 113 -2.93 -12.16 -7.97
C GLU A 113 -1.79 -11.22 -8.34
N TRP A 114 -2.05 -9.91 -8.26
CA TRP A 114 -1.02 -8.89 -8.45
C TRP A 114 -0.37 -8.53 -7.12
N LEU A 115 0.95 -8.69 -7.07
CA LEU A 115 1.80 -8.43 -5.92
C LEU A 115 2.79 -7.31 -6.24
N VAL A 116 3.10 -6.46 -5.26
CA VAL A 116 4.13 -5.43 -5.44
C VAL A 116 5.50 -6.06 -5.24
N ARG A 117 6.36 -5.90 -6.26
CA ARG A 117 7.77 -6.25 -6.15
C ARG A 117 8.52 -5.16 -5.41
N GLU A 118 8.41 -3.92 -5.89
CA GLU A 118 9.11 -2.74 -5.38
C GLU A 118 8.32 -1.49 -5.77
N ALA A 119 8.38 -0.47 -4.92
CA ALA A 119 8.01 0.91 -5.21
C ALA A 119 9.21 1.80 -4.85
N ARG A 120 9.75 2.51 -5.85
CA ARG A 120 10.96 3.33 -5.74
C ARG A 120 10.74 4.75 -6.22
#